data_AF-A0A4Y2BFA4-F1
#
_entry.id   AF-A0A4Y2BFA4-F1
#
_cell.length_a   1.000
_cell.length_b   1.000
_cell.length_c   1.000
_cell.angle_alpha   90.00
_cell.angle_beta   90.00
_cell.angle_gamma   90.00
#
_symmetry.space_group_name_H-M   'P 1'
#
loop_
_entity.id
_entity.type
_entity.pdbx_description
1 polymer ?
#
loop_
_entity_poly.entity_id
_entity_poly.type
_entity_poly.pdbx_seq_one_letter_code
_entity_poly.pdbx_strand_id
1 'polypeptide(L)'
;MVSTSDITEAVQNAIDCIMYAANNTISKSSPGIRKFRRPWWNETCRDSNKEQKRRWNIFRPCPTTENLIVFKRARANARCVLRRNQRESWIRFISSITSSTPSKLLWKKVKAANGIYEEFPFLVPNTENVVVSSALEVANTLGNAFAQVSAADSYSSAFVAIKNRVERKSLHFSTQGSLPYNSQLRM
;
A
#
# COMPACT_ATOMS: atom_id res chain seq x y z
N MET A 1 33.70 -12.63 40.04
CA MET A 1 32.62 -12.67 39.04
C MET A 1 32.26 -11.22 38.73
N VAL A 2 32.70 -10.71 37.57
CA VAL A 2 32.50 -9.31 37.19
C VAL A 2 31.03 -9.11 36.84
N SER A 3 30.37 -8.17 37.51
CA SER A 3 28.95 -7.88 37.41
C SER A 3 28.57 -7.51 35.97
N THR A 4 27.76 -8.33 35.31
CA THR A 4 27.31 -8.15 33.91
C THR A 4 26.29 -7.03 33.73
N SER A 5 25.87 -6.39 34.83
CA SER A 5 24.87 -5.31 34.86
C SER A 5 25.31 -4.07 34.08
N ASP A 6 26.60 -3.75 34.08
CA ASP A 6 27.15 -2.53 33.46
C ASP A 6 27.09 -2.56 31.92
N ILE A 7 27.39 -3.71 31.32
CA ILE A 7 27.31 -3.87 29.85
C ILE A 7 25.86 -3.83 29.38
N THR A 8 24.94 -4.49 30.11
CA THR A 8 23.52 -4.46 29.76
C THR A 8 22.92 -3.07 29.89
N GLU A 9 23.36 -2.29 30.89
CA GLU A 9 22.94 -0.91 31.09
C GLU A 9 23.47 0.01 29.99
N ALA A 10 24.74 -0.13 29.61
CA ALA A 10 25.33 0.61 28.50
C ALA A 10 24.63 0.32 27.16
N VAL A 11 24.29 -0.95 26.89
CA VAL A 11 23.54 -1.33 25.68
C VAL A 11 22.13 -0.74 25.71
N GLN A 12 21.44 -0.77 26.84
CA GLN A 12 20.11 -0.20 26.97
C GLN A 12 20.12 1.32 26.75
N ASN A 13 21.09 2.03 27.33
CA ASN A 13 21.27 3.46 27.15
C ASN A 13 21.53 3.85 25.69
N ALA A 14 22.29 3.03 24.95
CA ALA A 14 22.53 3.25 23.52
C ALA A 14 21.24 3.06 22.69
N ILE A 15 20.45 2.02 22.99
CA ILE A 15 19.17 1.77 22.34
C ILE A 15 18.20 2.93 22.60
N ASP A 16 18.13 3.40 23.84
CA ASP A 16 17.23 4.49 24.22
C ASP A 16 17.61 5.81 23.56
N CYS A 17 18.91 6.11 23.43
CA CYS A 17 19.40 7.27 22.67
C CYS A 17 19.00 7.20 21.19
N ILE A 18 19.16 6.04 20.55
CA ILE A 18 18.80 5.84 19.14
C ILE A 18 17.30 5.99 18.95
N MET A 19 16.49 5.38 19.82
CA MET A 19 15.03 5.47 19.77
C MET A 19 14.55 6.90 20.04
N TYR A 20 15.17 7.63 20.97
CA TYR A 20 14.87 9.03 21.23
C TYR A 20 15.18 9.91 20.01
N ALA A 21 16.37 9.77 19.42
CA ALA A 21 16.75 10.51 18.22
C ALA A 21 15.80 10.20 17.05
N ALA A 22 15.47 8.93 16.82
CA ALA A 22 14.55 8.50 15.78
C ALA A 22 13.14 9.07 15.99
N ASN A 23 12.60 9.04 17.21
CA ASN A 23 11.26 9.57 17.50
C ASN A 23 11.16 11.09 17.33
N ASN A 24 12.25 11.83 17.57
CA ASN A 24 12.27 13.30 17.43
C ASN A 24 12.52 13.77 16.00
N THR A 25 13.31 13.02 15.22
CA THR A 25 13.66 13.40 13.84
C THR A 25 12.70 12.82 12.81
N ILE A 26 12.20 11.60 13.04
CA ILE A 26 11.25 10.93 12.16
C ILE A 26 9.86 11.11 12.73
N SER A 27 9.08 12.00 12.11
CA SER A 27 7.65 12.11 12.41
C SER A 27 6.99 10.76 12.22
N LYS A 28 6.37 10.21 13.28
CA LYS A 28 5.59 8.97 13.17
C LYS A 28 4.47 9.24 12.17
N SER A 29 4.52 8.56 11.03
CA SER A 29 3.38 8.56 10.10
C SER A 29 2.17 8.08 10.89
N SER A 30 1.13 8.90 11.00
CA SER A 30 -0.16 8.40 11.48
C SER A 30 -0.45 7.12 10.67
N PRO A 31 -0.87 6.00 11.29
CA PRO A 31 -1.33 4.87 10.51
C PRO A 31 -2.44 5.43 9.64
N GLY A 32 -2.13 5.64 8.36
CA GLY A 32 -3.01 6.35 7.46
C GLY A 32 -4.27 5.53 7.48
N ILE A 33 -5.29 6.01 8.21
CA ILE A 33 -6.55 5.30 8.29
C ILE A 33 -6.97 5.31 6.85
N ARG A 34 -6.84 4.15 6.18
CA ARG A 34 -7.49 3.91 4.91
C ARG A 34 -8.93 4.17 5.27
N LYS A 35 -9.42 5.38 5.00
CA LYS A 35 -10.80 5.77 5.25
C LYS A 35 -11.53 4.77 4.40
N PHE A 36 -12.06 3.71 5.02
CA PHE A 36 -12.77 2.68 4.29
C PHE A 36 -13.91 3.43 3.66
N ARG A 37 -13.80 3.68 2.35
CA ARG A 37 -14.67 4.64 1.64
C ARG A 37 -16.14 4.20 1.68
N ARG A 38 -16.36 2.94 2.07
CA ARG A 38 -17.63 2.27 2.35
C ARG A 38 -17.99 2.46 3.83
N PRO A 39 -18.96 3.33 4.17
CA PRO A 39 -19.38 3.58 5.54
C PRO A 39 -19.92 2.33 6.28
N TRP A 40 -20.32 1.33 5.49
CA TRP A 40 -20.83 0.03 5.95
C TRP A 40 -19.74 -1.02 6.17
N TRP A 41 -18.47 -0.73 5.87
CA TRP A 41 -17.38 -1.68 6.07
C TRP A 41 -16.94 -1.69 7.53
N ASN A 42 -17.06 -2.85 8.19
CA ASN A 42 -16.65 -3.05 9.58
C ASN A 42 -15.86 -4.34 9.79
N GLU A 43 -15.50 -4.63 11.04
CA GLU A 43 -14.70 -5.82 11.37
C GLU A 43 -15.43 -7.12 11.02
N THR A 44 -16.76 -7.20 11.22
CA THR A 44 -17.54 -8.36 10.80
C THR A 44 -17.48 -8.62 9.28
N CYS A 45 -17.46 -7.56 8.46
CA CYS A 45 -17.24 -7.67 7.02
C CYS A 45 -15.82 -8.16 6.70
N ARG A 46 -14.83 -7.70 7.45
CA ARG A 46 -13.43 -8.12 7.28
C ARG A 46 -13.28 -9.60 7.60
N ASP A 47 -13.78 -10.05 8.73
CA ASP A 47 -13.65 -11.42 9.22
C ASP A 47 -14.36 -12.42 8.32
N SER A 48 -15.61 -12.14 7.94
CA SER A 48 -16.35 -12.99 7.02
C SER A 48 -15.68 -13.10 5.64
N ASN A 49 -15.12 -12.01 5.12
CA ASN A 49 -14.37 -12.02 3.86
C ASN A 49 -13.02 -12.76 4.00
N LYS A 50 -12.34 -12.63 5.15
CA LYS A 50 -11.10 -13.35 5.46
C LYS A 50 -11.38 -14.86 5.52
N GLU A 51 -12.46 -15.28 6.17
CA GLU A 51 -12.84 -16.69 6.25
C GLU A 51 -13.26 -17.24 4.89
N GLN A 52 -14.03 -16.49 4.09
CA GLN A 52 -14.33 -16.88 2.70
C GLN A 52 -13.04 -17.13 1.90
N LYS A 53 -12.07 -16.23 1.99
CA LYS A 53 -10.76 -16.38 1.32
C LYS A 53 -9.98 -17.57 1.86
N ARG A 54 -10.00 -17.79 3.18
CA ARG A 54 -9.37 -18.95 3.82
C ARG A 54 -9.91 -20.26 3.24
N ARG A 55 -11.23 -20.40 3.16
CA ARG A 55 -11.88 -21.60 2.59
C ARG A 55 -11.65 -21.74 1.09
N TRP A 56 -11.62 -20.64 0.35
CA TRP A 56 -11.22 -20.67 -1.06
C TRP A 56 -9.79 -21.18 -1.25
N ASN A 57 -8.85 -20.72 -0.42
CA ASN A 57 -7.44 -21.12 -0.51
C ASN A 57 -7.22 -22.60 -0.15
N ILE A 58 -8.12 -23.22 0.63
CA ILE A 58 -8.11 -24.66 0.91
C ILE A 58 -8.77 -25.44 -0.23
N PHE A 59 -9.93 -24.98 -0.70
CA PHE A 59 -10.68 -25.64 -1.77
C PHE A 59 -9.95 -25.61 -3.12
N ARG A 60 -9.28 -24.50 -3.46
CA ARG A 60 -8.58 -24.31 -4.74
C ARG A 60 -7.53 -25.40 -5.02
N PRO A 61 -6.59 -25.71 -4.11
CA PRO A 61 -5.64 -26.80 -4.31
C PRO A 61 -6.23 -28.19 -4.03
N CYS A 62 -7.24 -28.29 -3.15
CA CYS A 62 -7.84 -29.58 -2.74
C CYS A 62 -9.36 -29.58 -2.96
N PRO A 63 -9.84 -29.85 -4.18
CA PRO A 63 -11.25 -29.70 -4.56
C PRO A 63 -12.10 -30.92 -4.15
N THR A 64 -12.20 -31.19 -2.85
CA THR A 64 -13.09 -32.22 -2.31
C THR A 64 -14.52 -31.69 -2.12
N THR A 65 -15.51 -32.59 -2.10
CA THR A 65 -16.92 -32.24 -1.87
C THR A 65 -17.13 -31.53 -0.53
N GLU A 66 -16.44 -31.99 0.52
CA GLU A 66 -16.47 -31.37 1.83
C GLU A 66 -15.93 -29.94 1.81
N ASN A 67 -14.76 -29.73 1.20
CA ASN A 67 -14.15 -28.41 1.04
C ASN A 67 -15.06 -27.46 0.24
N LEU A 68 -15.73 -27.98 -0.81
CA LEU A 68 -16.69 -27.21 -1.59
C LEU A 68 -17.90 -26.77 -0.74
N ILE A 69 -18.46 -27.65 0.09
CA ILE A 69 -19.58 -27.33 0.98
C ILE A 69 -19.17 -26.24 1.97
N VAL A 70 -18.01 -26.39 2.62
CA VAL A 70 -17.51 -25.41 3.60
C VAL A 70 -17.24 -24.06 2.92
N PHE A 71 -16.63 -24.04 1.74
CA PHE A 71 -16.43 -22.82 0.96
C PHE A 71 -17.76 -22.16 0.57
N LYS A 72 -18.74 -22.92 0.08
CA LYS A 72 -20.08 -22.39 -0.26
C LYS A 72 -20.77 -21.78 0.95
N ARG A 73 -20.70 -22.43 2.12
CA ARG A 73 -21.22 -21.88 3.39
C ARG A 73 -20.53 -20.56 3.75
N ALA A 74 -19.20 -20.51 3.73
CA ALA A 74 -18.44 -19.30 4.02
C ALA A 74 -18.76 -18.17 3.03
N ARG A 75 -18.88 -18.48 1.74
CA ARG A 75 -19.29 -17.52 0.70
C ARG A 75 -20.72 -16.99 0.91
N ALA A 76 -21.66 -17.84 1.30
CA ALA A 76 -23.03 -17.43 1.61
C ALA A 76 -23.08 -16.54 2.85
N ASN A 77 -22.33 -16.90 3.90
CA ASN A 77 -22.21 -16.10 5.12
C ASN A 77 -21.63 -14.71 4.81
N ALA A 78 -20.49 -14.63 4.12
CA ALA A 78 -19.87 -13.36 3.74
C ALA A 78 -20.84 -12.47 2.94
N ARG A 79 -21.55 -13.03 1.95
CA ARG A 79 -22.58 -12.29 1.20
C ARG A 79 -23.69 -11.76 2.12
N CYS A 80 -24.13 -12.58 3.08
CA CYS A 80 -25.18 -12.20 4.03
C CYS A 80 -24.72 -11.05 4.95
N VAL A 81 -23.53 -11.18 5.54
CA VAL A 81 -22.92 -10.16 6.41
C VAL A 81 -22.73 -8.84 5.66
N LEU A 82 -22.21 -8.88 4.43
CA LEU A 82 -22.04 -7.67 3.62
C LEU A 82 -23.39 -6.98 3.35
N ARG A 83 -24.42 -7.73 2.94
CA ARG A 83 -25.76 -7.17 2.67
C ARG A 83 -26.42 -6.58 3.92
N ARG A 84 -26.31 -7.27 5.06
CA ARG A 84 -26.84 -6.76 6.35
C ARG A 84 -26.16 -5.46 6.75
N ASN A 85 -24.83 -5.42 6.73
CA ASN A 85 -24.07 -4.23 7.08
C ASN A 85 -24.35 -3.04 6.16
N GLN A 86 -24.48 -3.27 4.85
CA GLN A 86 -24.90 -2.24 3.90
C GLN A 86 -26.27 -1.66 4.27
N ARG A 87 -27.25 -2.54 4.51
CA ARG A 87 -28.61 -2.14 4.90
C ARG A 87 -28.62 -1.38 6.22
N GLU A 88 -27.98 -1.90 7.26
CA GLU A 88 -27.94 -1.29 8.59
C GLU A 88 -27.24 0.07 8.56
N SER A 89 -26.11 0.17 7.88
CA SER A 89 -25.41 1.45 7.70
C SER A 89 -26.27 2.46 6.96
N TRP A 90 -27.04 2.04 5.95
CA TRP A 90 -27.92 2.93 5.21
C TRP A 90 -29.10 3.40 6.07
N ILE A 91 -29.74 2.48 6.81
CA ILE A 91 -30.79 2.82 7.78
C ILE A 91 -30.26 3.82 8.80
N ARG A 92 -29.12 3.55 9.43
CA ARG A 92 -28.48 4.46 10.39
C ARG A 92 -28.20 5.84 9.79
N PHE A 93 -27.75 5.89 8.54
CA PHE A 93 -27.53 7.16 7.86
C PHE A 93 -28.84 7.92 7.64
N ILE A 94 -29.86 7.28 7.07
CA ILE A 94 -31.15 7.93 6.83
C ILE A 94 -31.77 8.41 8.15
N SER A 95 -31.70 7.61 9.21
CA SER A 95 -32.14 8.00 10.55
C SER A 95 -31.35 9.17 11.16
N SER A 96 -30.13 9.45 10.69
CA SER A 96 -29.32 10.58 11.16
C SER A 96 -29.60 11.90 10.44
N ILE A 97 -30.43 11.90 9.38
CA ILE A 97 -30.74 13.12 8.62
C ILE A 97 -31.73 13.96 9.42
N THR A 98 -31.36 15.19 9.70
CA THR A 98 -32.19 16.22 10.35
C THR A 98 -32.43 17.41 9.41
N SER A 99 -33.37 18.29 9.75
CA SER A 99 -33.63 19.55 9.00
C SER A 99 -32.40 20.47 8.93
N SER A 100 -31.46 20.35 9.86
CA SER A 100 -30.19 21.09 9.90
C SER A 100 -29.07 20.44 9.08
N THR A 101 -29.29 19.28 8.45
CA THR A 101 -28.24 18.58 7.70
C THR A 101 -27.95 19.31 6.38
N PRO A 102 -26.72 19.80 6.15
CA PRO A 102 -26.42 20.55 4.94
C PRO A 102 -26.44 19.63 3.70
N SER A 103 -27.02 20.14 2.60
CA SER A 103 -27.16 19.42 1.31
C SER A 103 -25.83 18.82 0.82
N LYS A 104 -24.71 19.54 0.98
CA LYS A 104 -23.36 19.06 0.64
C LYS A 104 -22.97 17.76 1.36
N LEU A 105 -23.29 17.64 2.65
CA LEU A 105 -22.98 16.46 3.45
C LEU A 105 -23.85 15.27 3.05
N LEU A 106 -25.13 15.55 2.75
CA LEU A 106 -26.09 14.59 2.22
C LEU A 106 -25.60 13.98 0.91
N TRP A 107 -25.30 14.81 -0.09
CA TRP A 107 -24.80 14.36 -1.39
C TRP A 107 -23.46 13.61 -1.28
N LYS A 108 -22.56 14.02 -0.40
CA LYS A 108 -21.31 13.31 -0.13
C LYS A 108 -21.56 11.88 0.38
N LYS A 109 -22.51 11.69 1.30
CA LYS A 109 -22.86 10.37 1.85
C LYS A 109 -23.63 9.51 0.84
N VAL A 110 -24.52 10.09 0.04
CA VAL A 110 -25.22 9.40 -1.07
C VAL A 110 -24.23 8.90 -2.12
N LYS A 111 -23.32 9.76 -2.59
CA LYS A 111 -22.22 9.39 -3.50
C LYS A 111 -21.38 8.25 -2.91
N ALA A 112 -21.02 8.33 -1.62
CA ALA A 112 -20.26 7.30 -0.93
C ALA A 112 -21.01 5.96 -0.77
N ALA A 113 -22.35 5.98 -0.65
CA ALA A 113 -23.16 4.76 -0.61
C ALA A 113 -23.27 4.09 -1.99
N ASN A 114 -23.38 4.88 -3.05
CA ASN A 114 -23.44 4.41 -4.44
C ASN A 114 -22.08 4.00 -5.02
N GLY A 115 -21.00 4.17 -4.27
CA GLY A 115 -19.65 3.87 -4.74
C GLY A 115 -19.14 4.85 -5.81
N ILE A 116 -19.85 5.97 -6.01
CA ILE A 116 -19.45 7.04 -6.92
C ILE A 116 -18.49 7.92 -6.12
N TYR A 117 -17.21 7.59 -6.19
CA TYR A 117 -16.17 8.37 -5.53
C TYR A 117 -15.46 9.23 -6.56
N GLU A 118 -15.27 10.50 -6.21
CA GLU A 118 -14.19 11.26 -6.82
C GLU A 118 -12.88 10.59 -6.37
N GLU A 119 -12.13 10.09 -7.36
CA GLU A 119 -10.75 9.69 -7.14
C GLU A 119 -10.03 10.92 -6.58
N PHE A 120 -9.28 10.72 -5.50
CA PHE A 120 -8.49 11.82 -4.98
C PHE A 120 -7.41 12.04 -6.02
N PRO A 121 -7.31 13.23 -6.66
CA PRO A 121 -6.24 13.46 -7.59
C PRO A 121 -4.93 13.26 -6.83
N PHE A 122 -4.05 12.44 -7.38
CA PHE A 122 -2.73 12.23 -6.81
C PHE A 122 -1.94 13.51 -7.07
N LEU A 123 -1.83 14.36 -6.06
CA LEU A 123 -1.14 15.63 -6.17
C LEU A 123 0.36 15.38 -6.02
N VAL A 124 1.13 15.60 -7.08
CA VAL A 124 2.59 15.67 -6.99
C VAL A 124 3.00 17.13 -6.93
N PRO A 125 3.65 17.57 -5.82
CA PRO A 125 4.30 18.87 -5.79
C PRO A 125 5.45 18.87 -6.80
N ASN A 126 5.45 19.82 -7.74
CA ASN A 126 6.62 20.08 -8.59
C ASN A 126 7.60 21.03 -7.86
N THR A 127 8.83 21.12 -8.35
CA THR A 127 9.92 22.00 -7.86
C THR A 127 9.51 23.48 -7.76
N GLU A 128 8.49 23.91 -8.50
CA GLU A 128 7.98 25.29 -8.54
C GLU A 128 6.73 25.51 -7.68
N ASN A 129 6.42 24.63 -6.72
CA ASN A 129 5.20 24.67 -5.90
C ASN A 129 3.87 24.56 -6.67
N VAL A 130 3.92 24.18 -7.95
CA VAL A 130 2.71 23.91 -8.74
C VAL A 130 2.19 22.52 -8.41
N VAL A 131 0.90 22.45 -8.08
CA VAL A 131 0.18 21.22 -7.77
C VAL A 131 -0.32 20.59 -9.07
N VAL A 132 0.34 19.52 -9.50
CA VAL A 132 0.02 18.81 -10.73
C VAL A 132 -1.04 17.75 -10.46
N SER A 133 -2.14 17.77 -11.24
CA SER A 133 -3.29 16.86 -11.06
C SER A 133 -3.53 15.90 -12.24
N SER A 134 -2.97 16.19 -13.42
CA SER A 134 -3.08 15.31 -14.60
C SER A 134 -2.15 14.11 -14.46
N ALA A 135 -2.64 12.90 -14.77
CA ALA A 135 -1.85 11.68 -14.67
C ALA A 135 -0.58 11.70 -15.54
N LEU A 136 -0.67 12.30 -16.74
CA LEU A 136 0.48 12.45 -17.64
C LEU A 136 1.53 13.38 -17.05
N GLU A 137 1.11 14.52 -16.52
CA GLU A 137 2.02 15.50 -15.93
C GLU A 137 2.64 14.97 -14.64
N VAL A 138 1.90 14.22 -13.82
CA VAL A 138 2.42 13.51 -12.64
C VAL A 138 3.50 12.52 -13.05
N ALA A 139 3.25 11.71 -14.08
CA ALA A 139 4.22 10.73 -14.58
C ALA A 139 5.49 11.42 -15.10
N ASN A 140 5.35 12.50 -15.86
CA ASN A 140 6.48 13.29 -16.35
C ASN A 140 7.27 13.96 -15.21
N THR A 141 6.59 14.50 -14.21
CA THR A 141 7.24 15.13 -13.04
C THR A 141 8.07 14.11 -12.27
N LEU A 142 7.52 12.92 -12.02
CA LEU A 142 8.26 11.82 -11.39
C LEU A 142 9.45 11.37 -12.26
N GLY A 143 9.23 11.21 -13.56
CA GLY A 143 10.29 10.84 -14.51
C GLY A 143 11.45 11.83 -14.52
N ASN A 144 11.14 13.12 -14.56
CA ASN A 144 12.13 14.19 -14.51
C ASN A 144 12.91 14.19 -13.18
N ALA A 145 12.22 14.03 -12.05
CA ALA A 145 12.87 13.95 -10.76
C ALA A 145 13.83 12.74 -10.68
N PHE A 146 13.42 11.57 -11.16
CA PHE A 146 14.29 10.39 -11.22
C PHE A 146 15.46 10.58 -12.17
N ALA A 147 15.26 11.22 -13.32
CA ALA A 147 16.31 11.53 -14.27
C ALA A 147 17.35 12.48 -13.66
N GLN A 148 16.93 13.51 -12.92
CA GLN A 148 17.83 14.42 -12.21
C GLN A 148 18.66 13.71 -11.13
N VAL A 149 18.01 12.87 -10.30
CA VAL A 149 18.73 12.07 -9.29
C VAL A 149 19.70 11.08 -9.94
N SER A 150 19.38 10.58 -11.13
CA SER A 150 20.21 9.64 -11.89
C SER A 150 21.18 10.31 -12.88
N ALA A 151 21.25 11.64 -12.86
CA ALA A 151 22.14 12.40 -13.73
C ALA A 151 23.61 12.13 -13.34
N ALA A 152 24.51 12.23 -14.33
CA ALA A 152 25.94 12.03 -14.11
C ALA A 152 26.49 12.96 -13.01
N ASP A 153 25.92 14.17 -12.92
CA ASP A 153 26.30 15.21 -11.96
C ASP A 153 25.94 14.87 -10.50
N SER A 154 25.00 13.95 -10.30
CA SER A 154 24.56 13.50 -8.98
C SER A 154 25.44 12.38 -8.41
N TYR A 155 26.36 11.84 -9.20
CA TYR A 155 27.26 10.75 -8.80
C TYR A 155 28.66 11.25 -8.40
N SER A 156 29.36 10.48 -7.56
CA SER A 156 30.76 10.74 -7.28
C SER A 156 31.63 10.50 -8.52
N SER A 157 32.71 11.26 -8.66
CA SER A 157 33.66 11.12 -9.78
C SER A 157 34.20 9.70 -9.92
N ALA A 158 34.43 9.01 -8.80
CA ALA A 158 34.85 7.61 -8.76
C ALA A 158 33.78 6.67 -9.38
N PHE A 159 32.51 6.87 -9.06
CA PHE A 159 31.43 6.08 -9.63
C PHE A 159 31.22 6.37 -11.12
N VAL A 160 31.28 7.64 -11.53
CA VAL A 160 31.18 8.04 -12.94
C VAL A 160 32.27 7.37 -13.78
N ALA A 161 33.50 7.28 -13.28
CA ALA A 161 34.59 6.59 -13.96
C ALA A 161 34.30 5.09 -14.17
N ILE A 162 33.75 4.42 -13.14
CA ILE A 162 33.35 3.01 -13.23
C ILE A 162 32.21 2.83 -14.24
N LYS A 163 31.15 3.64 -14.13
CA LYS A 163 29.98 3.62 -15.02
C LYS A 163 30.42 3.77 -16.48
N ASN A 164 31.18 4.83 -16.79
CA ASN A 164 31.67 5.10 -18.15
C ASN A 164 32.56 3.97 -18.69
N ARG A 165 33.35 3.31 -17.84
CA ARG A 165 34.17 2.16 -18.24
C ARG A 165 33.30 0.95 -18.58
N VAL A 166 32.28 0.67 -17.78
CA VAL A 166 31.39 -0.48 -17.96
C VAL A 166 30.44 -0.28 -19.14
N GLU A 167 29.84 0.91 -19.28
CA GLU A 167 28.89 1.22 -20.36
C GLU A 167 29.52 1.26 -21.75
N ARG A 168 30.84 1.51 -21.86
CA ARG A 168 31.58 1.37 -23.13
C ARG A 168 31.69 -0.07 -23.62
N LYS A 169 31.48 -1.06 -22.75
CA LYS A 169 31.54 -2.46 -23.14
C LYS A 169 30.29 -2.79 -23.95
N SER A 170 30.45 -2.95 -25.27
CA SER A 170 29.37 -3.42 -26.13
C SER A 170 28.86 -4.78 -25.65
N LEU A 171 27.55 -4.87 -25.37
CA LEU A 171 26.89 -6.11 -25.01
C LEU A 171 26.24 -6.71 -26.26
N HIS A 172 26.67 -7.91 -26.63
CA HIS A 172 26.02 -8.67 -27.70
C HIS A 172 24.86 -9.48 -27.12
N PHE A 173 23.63 -9.03 -27.41
CA PHE A 173 22.40 -9.71 -27.00
C PHE A 173 21.93 -10.78 -27.99
N SER A 174 22.63 -10.94 -29.12
CA SER A 174 22.34 -11.99 -30.09
C SER A 174 22.78 -13.34 -29.55
N THR A 175 21.81 -14.17 -29.17
CA THR A 175 22.02 -15.55 -28.76
C THR A 175 21.13 -16.46 -29.61
N GLN A 176 21.74 -17.49 -30.20
CA GLN A 176 21.03 -18.56 -30.92
C GLN A 176 20.49 -19.64 -29.96
N GLY A 177 20.82 -19.55 -28.67
CA GLY A 177 20.41 -20.51 -27.65
C GLY A 177 19.17 -20.03 -26.89
N SER A 178 18.26 -20.97 -26.62
CA SER A 178 17.19 -20.76 -25.64
C SER A 178 17.79 -20.79 -24.23
N LEU A 179 17.82 -19.64 -23.56
CA LEU A 179 18.33 -19.53 -22.18
C LEU A 179 17.17 -19.67 -21.19
N PRO A 180 17.28 -20.53 -20.16
CA PRO A 180 16.25 -20.68 -19.14
C PRO A 180 16.13 -19.41 -18.29
N TYR A 181 14.89 -19.00 -18.04
CA TYR A 181 14.53 -17.86 -17.20
C TYR A 181 15.08 -18.01 -15.77
N ASN A 182 15.65 -16.95 -15.21
CA ASN A 182 16.28 -16.91 -13.87
C ASN A 182 17.46 -17.89 -13.66
N SER A 183 18.20 -18.20 -14.73
CA SER A 183 19.51 -18.86 -14.56
C SER A 183 20.48 -17.96 -13.79
N GLN A 184 21.34 -18.56 -12.97
CA GLN A 184 22.34 -17.81 -12.22
C GLN A 184 23.28 -17.07 -13.18
N LEU A 185 23.43 -15.76 -12.96
CA LEU A 185 24.41 -14.95 -13.67
C LEU A 185 25.81 -15.42 -13.26
N ARG A 186 26.50 -16.12 -14.16
CA ARG A 186 27.92 -16.42 -14.00
C ARG A 186 28.70 -15.17 -14.43
N MET A 187 29.26 -14.46 -13.44
CA MET A 187 30.25 -13.40 -13.65
C MET A 187 31.64 -13.98 -13.83
#